data_AF-A0A542Y3P7-F1
#
_entry.id   AF-A0A542Y3P7-F1
#
_cell.length_a   1.000
_cell.length_b   1.000
_cell.length_c   1.000
_cell.angle_alpha   90.00
_cell.angle_beta   90.00
_cell.angle_gamma   90.00
#
_symmetry.space_group_name_H-M   'P 1'
#
loop_
_entity.id
_entity.type
_entity.pdbx_description
1 polymer ?
#
loop_
_entity_poly.entity_id
_entity_poly.type
_entity_poly.pdbx_seq_one_letter_code
_entity_poly.pdbx_strand_id
1 'polypeptide(L)'
;MGSEPDSSGAGAATDPATGGETPAGQRPEPQLERTVTLTGVELASFLGHRDQLLADLEAQHPSVQFNARNDVLSIRGETSAVRAAEQLVREILELARRSGAVSSTDVRSIARMVRDGDGPRAAITLSEPILTVRGNSVRPQTQGQREYVDAIDKNTIVFGLGPAGTGKTYLAMAKAVQALQRREVSKIVLTRPAVEAGERLGYLPGSLEDKIDPYLRPLFDAVGSMMDQDLVPKLLANGTIEVAPLAYMRGRTLNEAFVVLDEAQNTTPEQMKMFLTRLGYGSKMVVTGDMTQVDLPVKQSGLRVVSKILRSVEDIHFAELTADDIVRHSLVGRIVDAYAAFDERQAAERNGSADTAVSGTAVGDTSVGDAAPGARSSRHDHIEGKRDR
;
A
#
# COMPACT_ATOMS: atom_id res chain seq x y z
N MET A 1 -23.41 0.23 -105.32
CA MET A 1 -23.67 -1.22 -105.46
C MET A 1 -22.94 -1.92 -104.33
N GLY A 2 -23.67 -2.73 -103.55
CA GLY A 2 -23.19 -3.69 -102.54
C GLY A 2 -22.83 -3.09 -101.18
N SER A 3 -23.64 -3.17 -100.10
CA SER A 3 -24.19 -4.31 -99.33
C SER A 3 -23.21 -4.90 -98.30
N GLU A 4 -23.42 -4.54 -97.02
CA GLU A 4 -23.38 -5.32 -95.76
C GLU A 4 -22.21 -6.28 -95.42
N PRO A 5 -21.81 -6.41 -94.12
CA PRO A 5 -22.64 -7.13 -93.13
C PRO A 5 -22.69 -6.59 -91.67
N ASP A 6 -23.90 -6.71 -91.13
CA ASP A 6 -24.42 -7.32 -89.89
C ASP A 6 -23.55 -7.71 -88.65
N SER A 7 -24.04 -7.21 -87.50
CA SER A 7 -24.47 -7.85 -86.22
C SER A 7 -23.56 -8.56 -85.19
N SER A 8 -23.98 -8.32 -83.93
CA SER A 8 -23.77 -9.02 -82.63
C SER A 8 -22.49 -8.70 -81.84
N GLY A 9 -22.47 -8.44 -80.53
CA GLY A 9 -23.50 -8.46 -79.49
C GLY A 9 -22.91 -8.96 -78.15
N ALA A 10 -23.18 -8.19 -77.07
CA ALA A 10 -23.30 -8.58 -75.64
C ALA A 10 -22.12 -8.46 -74.64
N GLY A 11 -22.44 -7.81 -73.51
CA GLY A 11 -21.87 -7.98 -72.14
C GLY A 11 -20.87 -6.91 -71.72
N ALA A 12 -20.87 -6.31 -70.52
CA ALA A 12 -21.76 -6.31 -69.35
C ALA A 12 -21.30 -5.12 -68.46
N ALA A 13 -22.21 -4.65 -67.60
CA ALA A 13 -22.13 -3.45 -66.78
C ALA A 13 -20.98 -3.37 -65.75
N THR A 14 -20.65 -2.15 -65.30
CA THR A 14 -20.43 -1.83 -63.87
C THR A 14 -20.41 -0.31 -63.63
N ASP A 15 -21.17 0.09 -62.60
CA ASP A 15 -21.43 1.43 -62.08
C ASP A 15 -20.31 1.94 -61.13
N PRO A 16 -20.36 3.19 -60.61
CA PRO A 16 -19.18 4.04 -60.42
C PRO A 16 -18.47 3.91 -59.07
N ALA A 17 -17.21 4.35 -59.09
CA ALA A 17 -16.27 4.33 -57.98
C ALA A 17 -16.65 5.29 -56.83
N THR A 18 -16.84 4.72 -55.64
CA THR A 18 -16.90 5.43 -54.36
C THR A 18 -15.50 5.53 -53.77
N GLY A 19 -15.11 6.74 -53.33
CA GLY A 19 -13.81 7.01 -52.73
C GLY A 19 -13.55 6.20 -51.46
N GLY A 20 -12.39 5.54 -51.41
CA GLY A 20 -11.84 4.94 -50.21
C GLY A 20 -10.70 5.82 -49.69
N GLU A 21 -10.92 6.49 -48.56
CA GLU A 21 -9.85 7.05 -47.75
C GLU A 21 -8.92 5.92 -47.30
N THR A 22 -7.63 6.09 -47.60
CA THR A 22 -6.57 5.22 -47.10
C THR A 22 -6.35 5.53 -45.62
N PRO A 23 -6.32 4.55 -44.70
CA PRO A 23 -5.98 4.84 -43.31
C PRO A 23 -4.53 5.32 -43.25
N ALA A 24 -4.32 6.49 -42.63
CA ALA A 24 -3.02 7.09 -42.42
C ALA A 24 -2.06 6.08 -41.79
N GLY A 25 -0.98 5.75 -42.50
CA GLY A 25 0.08 4.90 -41.99
C GLY A 25 0.65 5.47 -40.70
N GLN A 26 0.61 4.68 -39.63
CA GLN A 26 1.45 4.87 -38.46
C GLN A 26 2.89 4.98 -38.95
N ARG A 27 3.51 6.15 -38.76
CA ARG A 27 4.95 6.31 -39.01
C ARG A 27 5.67 5.28 -38.12
N PRO A 28 6.56 4.44 -38.65
CA PRO A 28 7.31 3.52 -37.81
C PRO A 28 8.08 4.35 -36.79
N GLU A 29 7.79 4.11 -35.50
CA GLU A 29 8.54 4.73 -34.42
C GLU A 29 10.03 4.39 -34.57
N PRO A 30 10.94 5.33 -34.28
CA PRO A 30 12.37 5.10 -34.43
C PRO A 30 12.79 3.93 -33.54
N GLN A 31 13.28 2.86 -34.16
CA GLN A 31 13.88 1.73 -33.47
C GLN A 31 15.27 2.11 -32.95
N LEU A 32 15.55 1.76 -31.71
CA LEU A 32 16.83 1.99 -31.06
C LEU A 32 17.42 0.65 -30.64
N GLU A 33 18.74 0.52 -30.83
CA GLU A 33 19.54 -0.55 -30.23
C GLU A 33 20.52 0.06 -29.23
N ARG A 34 20.54 -0.49 -28.02
CA ARG A 34 21.47 -0.14 -26.94
C ARG A 34 22.15 -1.39 -26.41
N THR A 35 23.38 -1.24 -25.95
CA THR A 35 24.14 -2.31 -25.31
C THR A 35 24.59 -1.85 -23.92
N VAL A 36 24.44 -2.75 -22.95
CA VAL A 36 24.90 -2.55 -21.57
C VAL A 36 25.92 -3.64 -21.24
N THR A 37 27.11 -3.25 -20.81
CA THR A 37 28.14 -4.20 -20.37
C THR A 37 27.93 -4.58 -18.92
N LEU A 38 27.76 -5.88 -18.65
CA LEU A 38 27.46 -6.48 -17.35
C LEU A 38 28.73 -6.70 -16.53
N THR A 39 29.49 -5.62 -16.30
CA THR A 39 30.75 -5.68 -15.53
C THR A 39 30.49 -5.65 -14.02
N GLY A 40 31.38 -6.29 -13.25
CA GLY A 40 31.37 -6.22 -11.78
C GLY A 40 30.31 -7.09 -11.10
N VAL A 41 29.73 -8.04 -11.82
CA VAL A 41 28.78 -9.04 -11.29
C VAL A 41 29.16 -10.43 -11.77
N GLU A 42 28.82 -11.46 -11.01
CA GLU A 42 28.93 -12.84 -11.48
C GLU A 42 27.77 -13.14 -12.44
N LEU A 43 28.08 -13.32 -13.73
CA LEU A 43 27.07 -13.40 -14.81
C LEU A 43 26.01 -14.48 -14.58
N ALA A 44 26.41 -15.68 -14.11
CA ALA A 44 25.47 -16.76 -13.87
C ALA A 44 24.49 -16.43 -12.73
N SER A 45 24.98 -15.82 -11.64
CA SER A 45 24.12 -15.35 -10.55
C SER A 45 23.26 -14.15 -10.97
N PHE A 46 23.76 -13.27 -11.85
CA PHE A 46 23.05 -12.08 -12.29
C PHE A 46 21.89 -12.41 -13.24
N LEU A 47 22.12 -13.29 -14.23
CA LEU A 47 21.07 -13.76 -15.13
C LEU A 47 20.06 -14.67 -14.41
N GLY A 48 20.50 -15.35 -13.36
CA GLY A 48 19.69 -16.26 -12.56
C GLY A 48 19.47 -17.62 -13.25
N HIS A 49 18.78 -18.52 -12.56
CA HIS A 49 18.51 -19.86 -13.10
C HIS A 49 17.58 -19.76 -14.31
N ARG A 50 17.96 -20.39 -15.44
CA ARG A 50 17.21 -20.36 -16.71
C ARG A 50 16.93 -18.93 -17.22
N ASP A 51 17.90 -18.04 -17.06
CA ASP A 51 17.83 -16.64 -17.51
C ASP A 51 16.59 -15.89 -16.96
N GLN A 52 16.22 -16.18 -15.71
CA GLN A 52 15.07 -15.58 -15.04
C GLN A 52 15.05 -14.05 -15.12
N LEU A 53 16.21 -13.40 -15.06
CA LEU A 53 16.31 -11.94 -15.20
C LEU A 53 15.80 -11.47 -16.57
N LEU A 54 16.12 -12.17 -17.66
CA LEU A 54 15.63 -11.81 -19.00
C LEU A 54 14.10 -11.94 -19.05
N ALA A 55 13.56 -13.04 -18.53
CA ALA A 55 12.11 -13.23 -18.44
C ALA A 55 11.43 -12.13 -17.61
N ASP A 56 12.04 -11.70 -16.51
CA ASP A 56 11.52 -10.62 -15.67
C ASP A 56 11.58 -9.26 -16.40
N LEU A 57 12.66 -8.98 -17.14
CA LEU A 57 12.80 -7.77 -17.96
C LEU A 57 11.76 -7.73 -19.10
N GLU A 58 11.57 -8.83 -19.81
CA GLU A 58 10.56 -8.98 -20.87
C GLU A 58 9.14 -8.82 -20.31
N ALA A 59 8.87 -9.33 -19.10
CA ALA A 59 7.59 -9.15 -18.43
C ALA A 59 7.32 -7.68 -18.06
N GLN A 60 8.37 -6.88 -17.77
CA GLN A 60 8.23 -5.44 -17.50
C GLN A 60 8.17 -4.59 -18.78
N HIS A 61 8.80 -5.04 -19.88
CA HIS A 61 8.85 -4.35 -21.16
C HIS A 61 8.54 -5.29 -22.33
N PRO A 62 7.26 -5.65 -22.58
CA PRO A 62 6.90 -6.64 -23.62
C PRO A 62 7.22 -6.20 -25.06
N SER A 63 7.38 -4.90 -25.30
CA SER A 63 7.74 -4.33 -26.61
C SER A 63 9.25 -4.26 -26.86
N VAL A 64 10.08 -4.69 -25.90
CA VAL A 64 11.54 -4.63 -25.96
C VAL A 64 12.11 -6.04 -26.02
N GLN A 65 13.05 -6.25 -26.94
CA GLN A 65 13.82 -7.49 -27.03
C GLN A 65 15.11 -7.37 -26.24
N PHE A 66 15.36 -8.35 -25.36
CA PHE A 66 16.58 -8.48 -24.59
C PHE A 66 17.37 -9.70 -25.07
N ASN A 67 18.68 -9.55 -25.24
CA ASN A 67 19.56 -10.67 -25.58
C ASN A 67 20.89 -10.51 -24.84
N ALA A 68 21.21 -11.49 -24.00
CA ALA A 68 22.46 -11.54 -23.25
C ALA A 68 23.43 -12.49 -23.96
N ARG A 69 24.61 -11.97 -24.32
CA ARG A 69 25.69 -12.79 -24.85
C ARG A 69 27.01 -12.36 -24.23
N ASN A 70 27.70 -13.32 -23.61
CA ASN A 70 28.90 -13.07 -22.79
C ASN A 70 28.61 -12.05 -21.68
N ASP A 71 29.32 -10.94 -21.67
CA ASP A 71 29.19 -9.82 -20.74
C ASP A 71 28.38 -8.65 -21.32
N VAL A 72 27.68 -8.84 -22.44
CA VAL A 72 26.92 -7.78 -23.12
C VAL A 72 25.44 -8.13 -23.18
N LEU A 73 24.60 -7.21 -22.67
CA LEU A 73 23.16 -7.23 -22.84
C LEU A 73 22.76 -6.24 -23.94
N SER A 74 22.19 -6.73 -25.04
CA SER A 74 21.59 -5.89 -26.08
C SER A 74 20.10 -5.70 -25.84
N ILE A 75 19.63 -4.46 -26.02
CA ILE A 75 18.25 -4.00 -25.81
C ILE A 75 17.78 -3.35 -27.11
N ARG A 76 16.70 -3.88 -27.71
CA ARG A 76 16.16 -3.41 -29.00
C ARG A 76 14.66 -3.17 -28.94
N GLY A 77 14.17 -2.08 -29.53
CA GLY A 77 12.75 -1.75 -29.57
C GLY A 77 12.50 -0.27 -29.87
N GLU A 78 11.31 0.21 -29.51
CA GLU A 78 10.94 1.64 -29.62
C GLU A 78 11.84 2.51 -28.73
N THR A 79 12.20 3.70 -29.21
CA THR A 79 13.19 4.58 -28.54
C THR A 79 12.83 4.89 -27.08
N SER A 80 11.56 5.17 -26.77
CA SER A 80 11.09 5.46 -25.40
C SER A 80 11.20 4.24 -24.49
N ALA A 81 10.75 3.07 -24.98
CA ALA A 81 10.78 1.81 -24.26
C ALA A 81 12.22 1.32 -23.99
N VAL A 82 13.11 1.45 -24.99
CA VAL A 82 14.53 1.09 -24.85
C VAL A 82 15.23 1.96 -23.80
N ARG A 83 14.93 3.27 -23.73
CA ARG A 83 15.51 4.15 -22.69
C ARG A 83 15.06 3.76 -21.29
N ALA A 84 13.77 3.45 -21.10
CA ALA A 84 13.25 3.01 -19.81
C ALA A 84 13.85 1.64 -19.41
N ALA A 85 13.92 0.70 -20.34
CA ALA A 85 14.53 -0.60 -20.14
C ALA A 85 16.04 -0.50 -19.83
N GLU A 86 16.76 0.40 -20.50
CA GLU A 86 18.18 0.65 -20.22
C GLU A 86 18.37 1.17 -18.80
N GLN A 87 17.54 2.12 -18.34
CA GLN A 87 17.59 2.61 -16.96
C GLN A 87 17.33 1.47 -15.96
N LEU A 88 16.29 0.67 -16.18
CA LEU A 88 15.97 -0.49 -15.34
C LEU A 88 17.17 -1.46 -15.22
N VAL A 89 17.80 -1.82 -16.34
CA VAL A 89 18.97 -2.71 -16.36
C VAL A 89 20.13 -2.10 -15.57
N ARG A 90 20.40 -0.80 -15.74
CA ARG A 90 21.48 -0.11 -15.01
C ARG A 90 21.28 -0.16 -13.49
N GLU A 91 20.06 0.10 -13.03
CA GLU A 91 19.71 0.04 -11.61
C GLU A 91 19.79 -1.38 -11.05
N ILE A 92 19.34 -2.40 -11.80
CA ILE A 92 19.46 -3.80 -11.41
C ILE A 92 20.94 -4.20 -11.30
N LEU A 93 21.77 -3.76 -12.25
CA LEU A 93 23.21 -4.02 -12.24
C LEU A 93 23.88 -3.34 -11.03
N GLU A 94 23.48 -2.11 -10.69
CA GLU A 94 24.00 -1.41 -9.53
C GLU A 94 23.55 -2.09 -8.21
N LEU A 95 22.30 -2.52 -8.12
CA LEU A 95 21.81 -3.31 -6.98
C LEU A 95 22.63 -4.58 -6.83
N ALA A 96 22.83 -5.33 -7.92
CA ALA A 96 23.59 -6.57 -7.90
C ALA A 96 25.04 -6.37 -7.43
N ARG A 97 25.67 -5.25 -7.80
CA ARG A 97 27.01 -4.90 -7.32
C ARG A 97 27.06 -4.61 -5.82
N ARG A 98 25.98 -4.06 -5.25
CA ARG A 98 25.89 -3.68 -3.83
C ARG A 98 25.47 -4.84 -2.93
N SER A 99 24.46 -5.61 -3.35
CA SER A 99 23.80 -6.63 -2.51
C SER A 99 24.00 -8.07 -3.00
N GLY A 100 24.62 -8.29 -4.15
CA GLY A 100 24.82 -9.61 -4.75
C GLY A 100 23.64 -10.08 -5.59
N ALA A 101 22.99 -11.18 -5.21
CA ALA A 101 21.90 -11.75 -5.99
C ALA A 101 20.67 -10.82 -6.03
N VAL A 102 20.03 -10.71 -7.20
CA VAL A 102 18.82 -9.92 -7.43
C VAL A 102 17.64 -10.88 -7.64
N SER A 103 16.55 -10.66 -6.90
CA SER A 103 15.33 -11.45 -7.05
C SER A 103 14.36 -10.85 -8.05
N SER A 104 13.41 -11.65 -8.57
CA SER A 104 12.32 -11.13 -9.42
C SER A 104 11.46 -10.05 -8.73
N THR A 105 11.39 -10.07 -7.40
CA THR A 105 10.71 -9.02 -6.62
C THR A 105 11.49 -7.71 -6.66
N ASP A 106 12.82 -7.78 -6.65
CA ASP A 106 13.68 -6.61 -6.77
C ASP A 106 13.54 -6.00 -8.18
N VAL A 107 13.56 -6.83 -9.23
CA VAL A 107 13.33 -6.37 -10.62
C VAL A 107 11.99 -5.62 -10.75
N ARG A 108 10.90 -6.19 -10.22
CA ARG A 108 9.58 -5.52 -10.24
C ARG A 108 9.56 -4.21 -9.45
N SER A 109 10.28 -4.15 -8.32
CA SER A 109 10.34 -2.96 -7.48
C SER A 109 11.14 -1.84 -8.15
N ILE A 110 12.30 -2.16 -8.73
CA ILE A 110 13.09 -1.22 -9.53
C ILE A 110 12.29 -0.74 -10.74
N ALA A 111 11.62 -1.63 -11.46
CA ALA A 111 10.80 -1.26 -12.61
C ALA A 111 9.67 -0.30 -12.22
N ARG A 112 9.08 -0.47 -11.02
CA ARG A 112 8.11 0.49 -10.46
C ARG A 112 8.77 1.84 -10.19
N MET A 113 9.86 1.88 -9.43
CA MET A 113 10.57 3.12 -9.11
C MET A 113 11.05 3.87 -10.36
N VAL A 114 11.51 3.15 -11.40
CA VAL A 114 11.90 3.77 -12.68
C VAL A 114 10.71 4.42 -13.38
N ARG A 115 9.52 3.79 -13.34
CA ARG A 115 8.28 4.39 -13.89
C ARG A 115 7.81 5.60 -13.09
N ASP A 116 7.97 5.57 -11.77
CA ASP A 116 7.53 6.62 -10.86
C ASP A 116 8.54 7.80 -10.80
N GLY A 117 9.69 7.68 -11.48
CA GLY A 117 10.71 8.74 -11.57
C GLY A 117 11.83 8.64 -10.53
N ASP A 118 11.75 7.69 -9.59
CA ASP A 118 12.74 7.42 -8.54
C ASP A 118 13.84 6.42 -8.95
N GLY A 119 13.89 6.06 -10.23
CA GLY A 119 14.85 5.10 -10.81
C GLY A 119 16.29 5.24 -10.29
N PRO A 120 16.92 6.43 -10.35
CA PRO A 120 18.32 6.64 -9.91
C PRO A 120 18.62 6.33 -8.43
N ARG A 121 17.59 6.15 -7.59
CA ARG A 121 17.73 5.82 -6.17
C ARG A 121 17.39 4.36 -5.88
N ALA A 122 16.89 3.62 -6.85
CA ALA A 122 16.33 2.29 -6.65
C ALA A 122 17.37 1.29 -6.11
N ALA A 123 18.58 1.30 -6.67
CA ALA A 123 19.67 0.45 -6.19
C ALA A 123 20.03 0.74 -4.72
N ILE A 124 20.11 2.02 -4.34
CA ILE A 124 20.41 2.43 -2.96
C ILE A 124 19.29 1.97 -2.03
N THR A 125 18.04 2.27 -2.37
CA THR A 125 16.85 1.92 -1.57
C THR A 125 16.72 0.42 -1.30
N LEU A 126 17.12 -0.43 -2.25
CA LEU A 126 16.98 -1.89 -2.16
C LEU A 126 18.26 -2.63 -1.72
N SER A 127 19.40 -1.95 -1.67
CA SER A 127 20.72 -2.58 -1.46
C SER A 127 20.96 -3.15 -0.07
N GLU A 128 20.41 -2.52 0.97
CA GLU A 128 20.67 -2.92 2.36
C GLU A 128 19.40 -3.49 2.99
N PRO A 129 19.35 -4.81 3.25
CA PRO A 129 18.26 -5.40 4.00
C PRO A 129 18.35 -5.02 5.48
N ILE A 130 17.20 -4.83 6.11
CA ILE A 130 17.09 -4.62 7.55
C ILE A 130 17.34 -5.94 8.27
N LEU A 131 16.70 -7.00 7.80
CA LEU A 131 16.85 -8.36 8.32
C LEU A 131 16.89 -9.36 7.17
N THR A 132 17.63 -10.43 7.35
CA THR A 132 17.56 -11.60 6.47
C THR A 132 17.33 -12.82 7.33
N VAL A 133 16.18 -13.46 7.17
CA VAL A 133 15.77 -14.63 7.95
C VAL A 133 15.33 -15.72 6.99
N ARG A 134 16.00 -16.88 7.06
CA ARG A 134 15.66 -18.05 6.24
C ARG A 134 15.60 -17.76 4.73
N GLY A 135 16.51 -16.91 4.24
CA GLY A 135 16.57 -16.48 2.84
C GLY A 135 15.57 -15.39 2.46
N ASN A 136 14.66 -14.99 3.35
CA ASN A 136 13.75 -13.87 3.15
C ASN A 136 14.35 -12.58 3.72
N SER A 137 14.58 -11.60 2.85
CA SER A 137 15.06 -10.28 3.25
C SER A 137 13.90 -9.34 3.53
N VAL A 138 13.87 -8.71 4.71
CA VAL A 138 13.02 -7.55 4.99
C VAL A 138 13.80 -6.29 4.64
N ARG A 139 13.30 -5.53 3.66
CA ARG A 139 13.93 -4.28 3.20
C ARG A 139 12.88 -3.27 2.75
N PRO A 140 13.18 -1.96 2.76
CA PRO A 140 12.35 -0.94 2.14
C PRO A 140 12.15 -1.26 0.65
N GLN A 141 10.94 -1.06 0.14
CA GLN A 141 10.57 -1.32 -1.26
C GLN A 141 10.17 -0.07 -2.03
N THR A 142 10.18 1.09 -1.37
CA THR A 142 9.91 2.42 -1.93
C THR A 142 10.84 3.44 -1.29
N GLN A 143 10.96 4.61 -1.91
CA GLN A 143 11.76 5.71 -1.37
C GLN A 143 11.19 6.22 -0.02
N GLY A 144 9.87 6.35 0.11
CA GLY A 144 9.24 6.74 1.37
C GLY A 144 9.50 5.73 2.50
N GLN A 145 9.44 4.43 2.20
CA GLN A 145 9.82 3.39 3.17
C GLN A 145 11.30 3.49 3.59
N ARG A 146 12.20 3.86 2.65
CA ARG A 146 13.63 4.05 2.95
C ARG A 146 13.84 5.21 3.90
N GLU A 147 13.24 6.35 3.60
CA GLU A 147 13.31 7.55 4.42
C GLU A 147 12.74 7.30 5.83
N TYR A 148 11.65 6.54 5.93
CA TYR A 148 11.09 6.11 7.20
C TYR A 148 12.07 5.26 8.01
N VAL A 149 12.71 4.27 7.39
CA VAL A 149 13.69 3.41 8.06
C VAL A 149 14.93 4.18 8.50
N ASP A 150 15.43 5.08 7.65
CA ASP A 150 16.55 5.97 7.98
C ASP A 150 16.19 6.92 9.14
N ALA A 151 14.94 7.38 9.20
CA ALA A 151 14.47 8.22 10.29
C ALA A 151 14.48 7.47 11.63
N ILE A 152 14.14 6.17 11.65
CA ILE A 152 14.22 5.32 12.85
C ILE A 152 15.65 5.23 13.38
N ASP A 153 16.65 5.19 12.49
CA ASP A 153 18.05 5.18 12.89
C ASP A 153 18.48 6.51 13.50
N LYS A 154 18.08 7.62 12.89
CA LYS A 154 18.55 8.97 13.24
C LYS A 154 17.85 9.61 14.44
N ASN A 155 16.65 9.15 14.80
CA ASN A 155 15.84 9.80 15.83
C ASN A 155 15.48 8.83 16.97
N THR A 156 15.22 9.37 18.15
CA THR A 156 14.76 8.61 19.32
C THR A 156 13.28 8.26 19.22
N ILE A 157 12.45 9.17 18.72
CA ILE A 157 11.01 8.91 18.50
C ILE A 157 10.66 9.13 17.03
N VAL A 158 10.02 8.14 16.40
CA VAL A 158 9.53 8.25 15.03
C VAL A 158 8.05 7.93 14.96
N PHE A 159 7.28 8.81 14.30
CA PHE A 159 5.90 8.58 13.94
C PHE A 159 5.83 8.11 12.49
N GLY A 160 5.47 6.84 12.28
CA GLY A 160 5.20 6.27 10.96
C GLY A 160 3.72 6.40 10.62
N LEU A 161 3.36 7.39 9.82
CA LEU A 161 1.98 7.73 9.48
C LEU A 161 1.67 7.28 8.06
N GLY A 162 0.54 6.61 7.83
CA GLY A 162 0.11 6.35 6.45
C GLY A 162 -0.92 5.22 6.33
N PRO A 163 -1.39 4.93 5.11
CA PRO A 163 -2.39 3.91 4.84
C PRO A 163 -2.01 2.50 5.29
N ALA A 164 -2.99 1.60 5.36
CA ALA A 164 -2.73 0.17 5.54
C ALA A 164 -1.94 -0.40 4.34
N GLY A 165 -0.91 -1.21 4.62
CA GLY A 165 -0.09 -1.86 3.59
C GLY A 165 1.13 -1.05 3.12
N THR A 166 1.39 0.12 3.68
CA THR A 166 2.65 0.88 3.43
C THR A 166 3.88 0.33 4.15
N GLY A 167 3.71 -0.72 4.97
CA GLY A 167 4.80 -1.36 5.69
C GLY A 167 5.23 -0.66 6.98
N LYS A 168 4.58 0.42 7.42
CA LYS A 168 4.93 1.19 8.64
C LYS A 168 5.24 0.33 9.88
N THR A 169 4.31 -0.55 10.27
CA THR A 169 4.45 -1.41 11.46
C THR A 169 5.47 -2.51 11.20
N TYR A 170 5.42 -3.13 10.01
CA TYR A 170 6.30 -4.24 9.65
C TYR A 170 7.78 -3.82 9.62
N LEU A 171 8.10 -2.68 9.01
CA LEU A 171 9.46 -2.14 8.96
C LEU A 171 9.95 -1.66 10.34
N ALA A 172 9.08 -1.07 11.16
CA ALA A 172 9.40 -0.71 12.54
C ALA A 172 9.81 -1.94 13.37
N MET A 173 9.03 -3.01 13.26
CA MET A 173 9.31 -4.27 13.96
C MET A 173 10.60 -4.91 13.45
N ALA A 174 10.87 -4.85 12.14
CA ALA A 174 12.13 -5.32 11.59
C ALA A 174 13.33 -4.54 12.17
N LYS A 175 13.20 -3.22 12.33
CA LYS A 175 14.23 -2.40 13.00
C LYS A 175 14.37 -2.73 14.49
N ALA A 176 13.27 -3.00 15.19
CA ALA A 176 13.30 -3.44 16.58
C ALA A 176 14.09 -4.75 16.75
N VAL A 177 13.80 -5.75 15.91
CA VAL A 177 14.50 -7.03 15.91
C VAL A 177 15.97 -6.86 15.53
N GLN A 178 16.28 -6.02 14.54
CA GLN A 178 17.67 -5.70 14.17
C GLN A 178 18.44 -5.09 15.35
N ALA A 179 17.86 -4.10 16.03
CA ALA A 179 18.47 -3.46 17.20
C ALA A 179 18.72 -4.45 18.35
N LEU A 180 17.79 -5.38 18.58
CA LEU A 180 17.96 -6.46 19.57
C LEU A 180 19.09 -7.42 19.18
N GLN A 181 19.15 -7.86 17.92
CA GLN A 181 20.20 -8.76 17.42
C GLN A 181 21.60 -8.11 17.49
N ARG A 182 21.67 -6.79 17.24
CA ARG A 182 22.89 -5.98 17.36
C ARG A 182 23.23 -5.59 18.80
N ARG A 183 22.39 -5.95 19.78
CA ARG A 183 22.53 -5.60 21.20
C ARG A 183 22.55 -4.08 21.45
N GLU A 184 21.93 -3.32 20.57
CA GLU A 184 21.72 -1.88 20.75
C GLU A 184 20.64 -1.61 21.81
N VAL A 185 19.69 -2.55 21.95
CA VAL A 185 18.68 -2.59 23.00
C VAL A 185 18.69 -3.96 23.67
N SER A 186 18.26 -4.03 24.92
CA SER A 186 18.14 -5.28 25.68
C SER A 186 16.74 -5.90 25.57
N LYS A 187 15.73 -5.14 25.14
CA LYS A 187 14.35 -5.64 24.99
C LYS A 187 13.55 -4.96 23.88
N ILE A 188 12.52 -5.66 23.40
CA ILE A 188 11.50 -5.14 22.48
C ILE A 188 10.17 -5.12 23.21
N VAL A 189 9.44 -4.01 23.13
CA VAL A 189 8.08 -3.88 23.67
C VAL A 189 7.13 -3.49 22.54
N LEU A 190 6.22 -4.39 22.18
CA LEU A 190 5.20 -4.17 21.17
C LEU A 190 3.87 -3.95 21.88
N THR A 191 3.20 -2.84 21.57
CA THR A 191 1.95 -2.49 22.22
C THR A 191 0.92 -1.96 21.24
N ARG A 192 -0.34 -2.22 21.55
CA ARG A 192 -1.51 -1.75 20.78
C ARG A 192 -2.57 -1.22 21.75
N PRO A 193 -3.28 -0.13 21.44
CA PRO A 193 -4.44 0.28 22.25
C PRO A 193 -5.54 -0.77 22.12
N ALA A 194 -6.24 -1.04 23.22
CA ALA A 194 -7.46 -1.84 23.16
C ALA A 194 -8.57 -0.98 22.54
N VAL A 195 -9.12 -1.44 21.43
CA VAL A 195 -10.21 -0.76 20.72
C VAL A 195 -11.38 -1.72 20.66
N GLU A 196 -12.53 -1.29 21.17
CA GLU A 196 -13.76 -2.06 21.11
C GLU A 196 -14.34 -1.96 19.69
N ALA A 197 -13.72 -2.64 18.73
CA ALA A 197 -14.22 -2.73 17.37
C ALA A 197 -15.38 -3.74 17.32
N GLY A 198 -16.59 -3.29 17.64
CA GLY A 198 -17.85 -4.00 17.40
C GLY A 198 -18.32 -4.97 18.48
N GLU A 199 -17.42 -5.74 19.11
CA GLU A 199 -17.74 -6.59 20.26
C GLU A 199 -17.10 -6.01 21.53
N ARG A 200 -17.87 -5.82 22.61
CA ARG A 200 -17.28 -5.40 23.89
C ARG A 200 -16.32 -6.51 24.33
N LEU A 201 -15.10 -6.15 24.77
CA LEU A 201 -14.08 -7.08 25.29
C LEU A 201 -14.63 -8.07 26.34
N GLY A 202 -15.77 -7.73 26.97
CA GLY A 202 -16.52 -8.59 27.88
C GLY A 202 -17.14 -9.87 27.29
N TYR A 203 -17.37 -9.99 25.97
CA TYR A 203 -18.18 -11.08 25.38
C TYR A 203 -17.43 -12.35 24.96
N LEU A 204 -16.10 -12.31 24.79
CA LEU A 204 -15.33 -13.52 24.49
C LEU A 204 -15.23 -14.42 25.75
N PRO A 205 -15.59 -15.71 25.72
CA PRO A 205 -15.40 -16.59 26.88
C PRO A 205 -13.90 -16.87 27.09
N GLY A 206 -13.42 -16.83 28.33
CA GLY A 206 -12.01 -17.11 28.65
C GLY A 206 -11.40 -16.16 29.69
N SER A 207 -10.10 -16.32 29.94
CA SER A 207 -9.30 -15.42 30.78
C SER A 207 -9.15 -14.04 30.13
N LEU A 208 -8.70 -13.03 30.89
CA LEU A 208 -8.43 -11.69 30.32
C LEU A 208 -7.37 -11.76 29.21
N GLU A 209 -6.43 -12.69 29.31
CA GLU A 209 -5.41 -12.94 28.29
C GLU A 209 -6.04 -13.50 27.01
N ASP A 210 -6.91 -14.51 27.10
CA ASP A 210 -7.61 -15.11 25.95
C ASP A 210 -8.48 -14.10 25.18
N LYS A 211 -8.97 -13.07 25.88
CA LYS A 211 -9.78 -11.98 25.29
C LYS A 211 -8.96 -10.95 24.54
N ILE A 212 -7.71 -10.75 24.94
CA ILE A 212 -6.80 -9.75 24.40
C ILE A 212 -5.98 -10.33 23.25
N ASP A 213 -5.72 -11.64 23.29
CA ASP A 213 -4.86 -12.35 22.35
C ASP A 213 -5.22 -12.13 20.86
N PRO A 214 -6.50 -12.10 20.43
CA PRO A 214 -6.85 -11.87 19.03
C PRO A 214 -6.36 -10.51 18.49
N TYR A 215 -6.34 -9.48 19.32
CA TYR A 215 -5.92 -8.12 18.91
C TYR A 215 -4.41 -7.97 18.82
N LEU A 216 -3.67 -8.77 19.61
CA LEU A 216 -2.21 -8.78 19.64
C LEU A 216 -1.62 -9.82 18.69
N ARG A 217 -2.43 -10.79 18.22
CA ARG A 217 -2.01 -11.87 17.31
C ARG A 217 -1.21 -11.39 16.09
N PRO A 218 -1.59 -10.31 15.38
CA PRO A 218 -0.80 -9.82 14.25
C PRO A 218 0.64 -9.44 14.62
N LEU A 219 0.86 -8.93 15.85
CA LEU A 219 2.19 -8.59 16.34
C LEU A 219 3.00 -9.86 16.65
N PHE A 220 2.37 -10.88 17.24
CA PHE A 220 3.03 -12.18 17.45
C PHE A 220 3.45 -12.84 16.14
N ASP A 221 2.55 -12.88 15.16
CA ASP A 221 2.81 -13.49 13.85
C ASP A 221 3.93 -12.74 13.11
N ALA A 222 3.95 -11.40 13.19
CA ALA A 222 5.01 -10.59 12.60
C ALA A 222 6.39 -10.87 13.24
N VAL A 223 6.49 -10.95 14.57
CA VAL A 223 7.76 -11.34 15.25
C VAL A 223 8.19 -12.74 14.81
N GLY A 224 7.25 -13.69 14.75
CA GLY A 224 7.49 -15.06 14.30
C GLY A 224 8.03 -15.17 12.88
N SER A 225 7.71 -14.20 12.01
CA SER A 225 8.23 -14.14 10.64
C SER A 225 9.66 -13.55 10.55
N MET A 226 10.07 -12.75 11.54
CA MET A 226 11.32 -11.98 11.57
C MET A 226 12.43 -12.63 12.41
N MET A 227 12.17 -13.80 12.99
CA MET A 227 13.11 -14.50 13.87
C MET A 227 12.96 -16.01 13.68
N ASP A 228 13.90 -16.77 14.23
CA ASP A 228 13.75 -18.22 14.28
C ASP A 228 12.61 -18.63 15.21
N GLN A 229 11.70 -19.47 14.69
CA GLN A 229 10.51 -19.91 15.41
C GLN A 229 10.82 -20.58 16.76
N ASP A 230 11.96 -21.25 16.91
CA ASP A 230 12.35 -21.89 18.18
C ASP A 230 12.87 -20.89 19.22
N LEU A 231 13.27 -19.69 18.79
CA LEU A 231 13.82 -18.65 19.65
C LEU A 231 12.71 -17.76 20.21
N VAL A 232 11.69 -17.46 19.42
CA VAL A 232 10.60 -16.54 19.79
C VAL A 232 9.93 -16.92 21.13
N PRO A 233 9.52 -18.18 21.37
CA PRO A 233 8.92 -18.56 22.65
C PRO A 233 9.84 -18.31 23.86
N LYS A 234 11.16 -18.49 23.69
CA LYS A 234 12.14 -18.27 24.76
C LYS A 234 12.27 -16.78 25.08
N LEU A 235 12.29 -15.92 24.05
CA LEU A 235 12.38 -14.47 24.19
C LEU A 235 11.09 -13.86 24.75
N LEU A 236 9.94 -14.44 24.45
CA LEU A 236 8.67 -14.07 25.07
C LEU A 236 8.66 -14.49 26.55
N ALA A 237 9.02 -15.73 26.85
CA ALA A 237 8.98 -16.27 28.21
C ALA A 237 9.93 -15.56 29.18
N ASN A 238 11.09 -15.08 28.72
CA ASN A 238 12.04 -14.34 29.55
C ASN A 238 11.81 -12.81 29.54
N GLY A 239 10.81 -12.32 28.81
CA GLY A 239 10.46 -10.90 28.73
C GLY A 239 11.41 -10.05 27.88
N THR A 240 12.29 -10.66 27.07
CA THR A 240 13.12 -9.92 26.10
C THR A 240 12.26 -9.33 24.99
N ILE A 241 11.22 -10.06 24.57
CA ILE A 241 10.17 -9.55 23.71
C ILE A 241 8.89 -9.55 24.54
N GLU A 242 8.24 -8.39 24.62
CA GLU A 242 6.98 -8.22 25.32
C GLU A 242 5.93 -7.76 24.32
N VAL A 243 4.80 -8.46 24.25
CA VAL A 243 3.63 -8.04 23.46
C VAL A 243 2.48 -7.83 24.44
N ALA A 244 2.06 -6.59 24.64
CA ALA A 244 1.09 -6.24 25.69
C ALA A 244 0.17 -5.08 25.29
N PRO A 245 -1.00 -4.95 25.91
CA PRO A 245 -1.87 -3.79 25.71
C PRO A 245 -1.24 -2.48 26.20
N LEU A 246 -1.65 -1.36 25.61
CA LEU A 246 -1.16 -0.02 25.99
C LEU A 246 -1.34 0.31 27.48
N ALA A 247 -2.39 -0.22 28.11
CA ALA A 247 -2.65 -0.01 29.54
C ALA A 247 -1.49 -0.49 30.44
N TYR A 248 -0.75 -1.52 30.02
CA TYR A 248 0.37 -2.09 30.77
C TYR A 248 1.60 -1.19 30.78
N MET A 249 1.62 -0.14 29.95
CA MET A 249 2.71 0.82 29.92
C MET A 249 2.66 1.81 31.09
N ARG A 250 1.51 1.91 31.79
CA ARG A 250 1.31 2.87 32.87
C ARG A 250 2.31 2.67 34.01
N GLY A 251 2.95 3.76 34.43
CA GLY A 251 3.89 3.74 35.56
C GLY A 251 5.24 3.09 35.26
N ARG A 252 5.51 2.68 34.02
CA ARG A 252 6.79 2.09 33.62
C ARG A 252 7.79 3.16 33.16
N THR A 253 9.07 2.83 33.27
CA THR A 253 10.14 3.51 32.53
C THR A 253 10.81 2.46 31.66
N LEU A 254 10.82 2.68 30.36
CA LEU A 254 11.32 1.72 29.38
C LEU A 254 12.75 2.12 29.04
N ASN A 255 13.72 1.59 29.79
CA ASN A 255 15.16 1.74 29.50
C ASN A 255 15.64 0.61 28.58
N GLU A 256 16.65 0.91 27.75
CA GLU A 256 17.31 0.00 26.81
C GLU A 256 16.32 -0.81 25.97
N ALA A 257 15.25 -0.16 25.52
CA ALA A 257 14.11 -0.79 24.90
C ALA A 257 13.85 -0.22 23.49
N PHE A 258 13.52 -1.11 22.55
CA PHE A 258 12.85 -0.69 21.32
C PHE A 258 11.36 -0.88 21.48
N VAL A 259 10.60 0.21 21.48
CA VAL A 259 9.17 0.20 21.78
C VAL A 259 8.38 0.57 20.53
N VAL A 260 7.41 -0.27 20.14
CA VAL A 260 6.51 0.01 19.02
C VAL A 260 5.08 0.13 19.53
N LEU A 261 4.45 1.28 19.30
CA LEU A 261 3.01 1.48 19.51
C LEU A 261 2.30 1.42 18.15
N ASP A 262 1.56 0.34 17.92
CA ASP A 262 0.78 0.15 16.71
C ASP A 262 -0.67 0.61 16.85
N GLU A 263 -1.33 0.92 15.73
CA GLU A 263 -2.66 1.54 15.64
C GLU A 263 -2.84 2.76 16.54
N ALA A 264 -1.83 3.62 16.57
CA ALA A 264 -1.79 4.77 17.45
C ALA A 264 -2.92 5.78 17.19
N GLN A 265 -3.57 5.74 16.02
CA GLN A 265 -4.75 6.56 15.74
C GLN A 265 -5.90 6.27 16.71
N ASN A 266 -5.91 5.08 17.31
CA ASN A 266 -6.90 4.65 18.29
C ASN A 266 -6.50 4.94 19.74
N THR A 267 -5.61 5.90 19.97
CA THR A 267 -5.27 6.42 21.30
C THR A 267 -5.96 7.75 21.59
N THR A 268 -6.26 8.03 22.87
CA THR A 268 -6.61 9.38 23.31
C THR A 268 -5.35 10.25 23.51
N PRO A 269 -5.47 11.60 23.54
CA PRO A 269 -4.34 12.47 23.85
C PRO A 269 -3.66 12.14 25.19
N GLU A 270 -4.42 11.75 26.21
CA GLU A 270 -3.90 11.36 27.52
C GLU A 270 -3.11 10.05 27.45
N GLN A 271 -3.61 9.07 26.68
CA GLN A 271 -2.91 7.80 26.47
C GLN A 271 -1.61 8.01 25.69
N MET A 272 -1.62 8.85 24.65
CA MET A 272 -0.42 9.20 23.88
C MET A 272 0.62 9.89 24.78
N LYS A 273 0.21 10.88 25.59
CA LYS A 273 1.09 11.54 26.56
C LYS A 273 1.62 10.54 27.60
N MET A 274 0.76 9.66 28.11
CA MET A 274 1.16 8.61 29.05
C MET A 274 2.25 7.73 28.44
N PHE A 275 2.07 7.28 27.20
CA PHE A 275 3.00 6.42 26.47
C PHE A 275 4.35 7.10 26.20
N LEU A 276 4.35 8.29 25.58
CA LEU A 276 5.59 8.98 25.20
C LEU A 276 6.44 9.34 26.44
N THR A 277 5.81 9.60 27.58
CA THR A 277 6.52 9.86 28.85
C THR A 277 7.05 8.60 29.53
N ARG A 278 6.91 7.40 28.94
CA ARG A 278 7.55 6.17 29.42
C ARG A 278 8.96 5.98 28.85
N LEU A 279 9.39 6.83 27.91
CA LEU A 279 10.72 6.76 27.30
C LEU A 279 11.81 6.84 28.39
N GLY A 280 12.67 5.84 28.42
CA GLY A 280 13.84 5.76 29.30
C GLY A 280 15.15 5.94 28.53
N TYR A 281 16.26 5.80 29.24
CA TYR A 281 17.60 5.90 28.66
C TYR A 281 17.90 4.73 27.72
N GLY A 282 18.64 4.99 26.63
CA GLY A 282 19.08 3.96 25.68
C GLY A 282 17.92 3.33 24.89
N SER A 283 16.77 3.98 24.83
CA SER A 283 15.55 3.45 24.20
C SER A 283 15.19 4.21 22.94
N LYS A 284 14.46 3.54 22.05
CA LYS A 284 13.82 4.13 20.86
C LYS A 284 12.33 3.82 20.87
N MET A 285 11.53 4.75 20.35
CA MET A 285 10.09 4.60 20.21
C MET A 285 9.66 4.80 18.76
N VAL A 286 8.87 3.87 18.24
CA VAL A 286 8.20 4.04 16.95
C VAL A 286 6.69 3.95 17.16
N VAL A 287 5.97 4.97 16.70
CA VAL A 287 4.52 5.09 16.81
C VAL A 287 3.93 5.00 15.42
N THR A 288 3.18 3.94 15.14
CA THR A 288 2.59 3.69 13.82
C THR A 288 1.08 3.89 13.85
N GLY A 289 0.53 4.49 12.79
CA GLY A 289 -0.92 4.65 12.69
C GLY A 289 -1.38 5.24 11.36
N ASP A 290 -2.69 5.23 11.17
CA ASP A 290 -3.36 5.82 10.00
C ASP A 290 -4.37 6.88 10.46
N MET A 291 -4.12 8.16 10.14
CA MET A 291 -5.01 9.25 10.56
C MET A 291 -6.40 9.23 9.90
N THR A 292 -6.59 8.42 8.87
CA THR A 292 -7.88 8.25 8.17
C THR A 292 -8.76 7.17 8.78
N GLN A 293 -8.19 6.22 9.52
CA GLN A 293 -8.88 5.05 10.08
C GLN A 293 -9.03 5.15 11.61
N VAL A 294 -9.75 6.18 12.08
CA VAL A 294 -9.98 6.39 13.53
C VAL A 294 -11.23 5.60 13.96
N ASP A 295 -11.02 4.55 14.75
CA ASP A 295 -12.08 3.67 15.27
C ASP A 295 -12.58 4.10 16.67
N LEU A 296 -12.16 5.28 17.13
CA LEU A 296 -12.53 5.79 18.45
C LEU A 296 -13.92 6.44 18.44
N PRO A 297 -14.74 6.21 19.49
CA PRO A 297 -16.01 6.92 19.67
C PRO A 297 -15.82 8.41 20.06
N VAL A 298 -14.61 8.81 20.44
CA VAL A 298 -14.27 10.20 20.80
C VAL A 298 -13.85 11.02 19.58
N LYS A 299 -14.16 12.33 19.62
CA LYS A 299 -13.96 13.25 18.48
C LYS A 299 -12.50 13.51 18.08
N GLN A 300 -11.52 13.22 18.94
CA GLN A 300 -10.11 13.54 18.67
C GLN A 300 -9.16 12.39 18.99
N SER A 301 -8.44 11.93 17.98
CA SER A 301 -7.32 11.00 18.10
C SER A 301 -6.10 11.69 18.71
N GLY A 302 -5.46 11.03 19.68
CA GLY A 302 -4.20 11.45 20.30
C GLY A 302 -3.08 11.62 19.29
N LEU A 303 -3.02 10.77 18.26
CA LEU A 303 -2.04 10.85 17.17
C LEU A 303 -2.15 12.18 16.40
N ARG A 304 -3.38 12.63 16.11
CA ARG A 304 -3.62 13.90 15.39
C ARG A 304 -3.33 15.14 16.24
N VAL A 305 -3.48 15.04 17.56
CA VAL A 305 -3.14 16.12 18.49
C VAL A 305 -1.62 16.22 18.65
N VAL A 306 -0.96 15.08 18.88
CA VAL A 306 0.48 15.05 19.13
C VAL A 306 1.29 15.46 17.90
N SER A 307 0.79 15.12 16.70
CA SER A 307 1.39 15.55 15.44
C SER A 307 1.30 17.05 15.18
N LYS A 308 0.57 17.83 15.98
CA LYS A 308 0.60 19.30 15.96
C LYS A 308 1.52 19.87 17.02
N ILE A 309 1.59 19.21 18.18
CA ILE A 309 2.33 19.68 19.35
C ILE A 309 3.83 19.41 19.21
N LEU A 310 4.21 18.23 18.68
CA LEU A 310 5.60 17.75 18.72
C LEU A 310 6.39 17.94 17.43
N ARG A 311 5.85 18.59 16.39
CA ARG A 311 6.55 18.73 15.08
C ARG A 311 7.89 19.43 15.17
N SER A 312 8.05 20.35 16.12
CA SER A 312 9.26 21.17 16.28
C SER A 312 10.19 20.64 17.37
N VAL A 313 9.89 19.48 17.97
CA VAL A 313 10.73 18.91 19.02
C VAL A 313 11.86 18.15 18.35
N GLU A 314 13.10 18.50 18.72
CA GLU A 314 14.30 17.81 18.25
C GLU A 314 14.25 16.32 18.63
N ASP A 315 14.85 15.46 17.80
CA ASP A 315 14.93 14.01 18.01
C ASP A 315 13.57 13.29 17.93
N ILE A 316 12.54 13.99 17.44
CA ILE A 316 11.24 13.45 17.05
C ILE A 316 11.05 13.67 15.54
N HIS A 317 10.72 12.60 14.81
CA HIS A 317 10.45 12.66 13.38
C HIS A 317 9.06 12.15 13.01
N PHE A 318 8.44 12.78 12.01
CA PHE A 318 7.16 12.35 11.43
C PHE A 318 7.40 11.92 9.99
N ALA A 319 7.36 10.60 9.75
CA ALA A 319 7.45 10.03 8.42
C ALA A 319 6.03 9.78 7.88
N GLU A 320 5.68 10.48 6.81
CA GLU A 320 4.38 10.37 6.14
C GLU A 320 4.51 9.46 4.91
N LEU A 321 4.03 8.23 5.03
CA LEU A 321 3.93 7.24 3.95
C LEU A 321 2.60 7.41 3.21
N THR A 322 2.64 7.31 1.88
CA THR A 322 1.49 7.59 1.01
C THR A 322 0.94 6.31 0.36
N ALA A 323 -0.01 6.46 -0.57
CA ALA A 323 -0.49 5.35 -1.39
C ALA A 323 0.62 4.74 -2.27
N ASP A 324 1.61 5.54 -2.65
CA ASP A 324 2.75 5.09 -3.48
C ASP A 324 3.67 4.13 -2.71
N ASP A 325 3.64 4.18 -1.38
CA ASP A 325 4.37 3.27 -0.50
C ASP A 325 3.67 1.93 -0.27
N ILE A 326 2.47 1.73 -0.81
CA ILE A 326 1.72 0.48 -0.65
C ILE A 326 2.33 -0.59 -1.54
N VAL A 327 2.97 -1.58 -0.91
CA VAL A 327 3.50 -2.73 -1.65
C VAL A 327 2.73 -3.98 -1.27
N ARG A 328 1.83 -4.38 -2.17
CA ARG A 328 1.00 -5.58 -2.04
C ARG A 328 1.27 -6.50 -3.22
N HIS A 329 0.90 -7.76 -3.04
CA HIS A 329 0.90 -8.72 -4.14
C HIS A 329 0.02 -8.22 -5.29
N SER A 330 0.45 -8.38 -6.54
CA SER A 330 -0.25 -7.85 -7.72
C SER A 330 -1.69 -8.34 -7.85
N LEU A 331 -1.97 -9.57 -7.40
CA LEU A 331 -3.34 -10.10 -7.30
C LEU A 331 -4.21 -9.30 -6.33
N VAL A 332 -3.67 -8.92 -5.16
CA VAL A 332 -4.42 -8.14 -4.17
C VAL A 332 -4.73 -6.75 -4.72
N GLY A 333 -3.78 -6.11 -5.41
CA GLY A 333 -4.04 -4.85 -6.13
C GLY A 333 -5.21 -4.98 -7.10
N ARG A 334 -5.17 -5.97 -8.00
CA ARG A 334 -6.26 -6.24 -8.96
C ARG A 334 -7.60 -6.52 -8.29
N ILE A 335 -7.61 -7.18 -7.13
CA ILE A 335 -8.84 -7.41 -6.37
C ILE A 335 -9.38 -6.07 -5.83
N VAL A 336 -8.53 -5.24 -5.23
CA VAL A 336 -8.94 -3.91 -4.71
C VAL A 336 -9.47 -3.03 -5.84
N ASP A 337 -8.79 -2.98 -6.98
CA ASP A 337 -9.21 -2.20 -8.15
C ASP A 337 -10.59 -2.67 -8.67
N ALA A 338 -10.83 -3.98 -8.68
CA ALA A 338 -12.12 -4.54 -9.10
C ALA A 338 -13.27 -4.13 -8.16
N TYR A 339 -13.02 -4.06 -6.84
CA TYR A 339 -14.00 -3.56 -5.87
C TYR A 339 -14.22 -2.06 -5.98
N ALA A 340 -13.16 -1.26 -6.12
CA ALA A 340 -13.27 0.19 -6.31
C ALA A 340 -14.12 0.53 -7.56
N ALA A 341 -13.85 -0.14 -8.68
CA ALA A 341 -14.63 0.03 -9.91
C ALA A 341 -16.09 -0.45 -9.78
N PHE A 342 -16.37 -1.39 -8.88
CA PHE A 342 -17.74 -1.82 -8.58
C PHE A 342 -18.48 -0.78 -7.72
N ASP A 343 -17.82 -0.23 -6.70
CA ASP A 343 -18.39 0.79 -5.82
C ASP A 343 -18.64 2.11 -6.56
N GLU A 344 -17.74 2.53 -7.45
CA GLU A 344 -17.92 3.69 -8.33
C GLU A 344 -19.14 3.51 -9.26
N ARG A 345 -19.32 2.32 -9.84
CA ARG A 345 -20.49 2.00 -10.67
C ARG A 345 -21.78 2.08 -9.85
N GLN A 346 -21.81 1.52 -8.65
CA GLN A 346 -22.99 1.62 -7.78
C GLN A 346 -23.29 3.06 -7.35
N ALA A 347 -22.27 3.87 -7.05
CA ALA A 347 -22.45 5.26 -6.71
C ALA A 347 -23.00 6.07 -7.90
N ALA A 348 -22.53 5.80 -9.12
CA ALA A 348 -23.04 6.41 -10.34
C ALA A 348 -24.50 5.99 -10.64
N GLU A 349 -24.85 4.73 -10.46
CA GLU A 349 -26.22 4.23 -10.62
C GLU A 349 -27.20 4.84 -9.61
N ARG A 350 -26.76 5.04 -8.36
CA ARG A 350 -27.54 5.73 -7.32
C ARG A 350 -27.74 7.22 -7.62
N ASN A 351 -26.73 7.88 -8.19
CA ASN A 351 -26.84 9.30 -8.56
C ASN A 351 -27.67 9.50 -9.84
N GLY A 352 -27.60 8.58 -10.82
CA GLY A 352 -28.42 8.63 -12.03
C GLY A 352 -29.91 8.34 -11.80
N SER A 353 -30.22 7.50 -10.81
CA SER A 353 -31.62 7.23 -10.42
C SER A 353 -32.27 8.37 -9.61
N ALA A 354 -31.48 9.23 -8.98
CA ALA A 354 -31.97 10.44 -8.32
C ALA A 354 -32.37 11.57 -9.30
N ASP A 355 -31.67 11.69 -10.44
CA ASP A 355 -31.92 12.74 -11.43
C ASP A 355 -33.16 12.43 -12.31
N THR A 356 -33.52 11.14 -12.43
CA THR A 356 -34.70 10.71 -13.20
C THR A 356 -36.01 10.87 -12.41
N ALA A 357 -35.94 11.01 -11.08
CA ALA A 357 -37.11 11.17 -10.21
C ALA A 357 -37.62 12.62 -10.10
N VAL A 358 -36.81 13.62 -10.49
CA VAL A 358 -37.18 15.05 -10.39
C VAL A 358 -37.86 15.58 -11.66
N SER A 359 -37.74 14.88 -12.79
CA SER A 359 -38.39 15.28 -14.07
C SER A 359 -39.78 14.67 -14.30
N GLY A 360 -40.35 13.96 -13.32
CA GLY A 360 -41.55 13.12 -13.47
C GLY A 360 -42.84 13.62 -12.81
N THR A 361 -42.94 14.88 -12.40
CA THR A 361 -44.16 15.41 -11.76
C THR A 361 -44.57 16.77 -12.34
N ALA A 362 -45.06 16.75 -13.57
CA ALA A 362 -45.91 17.83 -14.08
C ALA A 362 -47.03 17.22 -14.93
N VAL A 363 -48.19 17.85 -14.87
CA VAL A 363 -49.47 17.56 -15.55
C VAL A 363 -50.46 16.76 -14.70
N GLY A 364 -51.51 17.45 -14.21
CA GLY A 364 -52.73 16.78 -13.78
C GLY A 364 -53.67 17.54 -12.84
N ASP A 365 -54.25 18.63 -13.33
CA ASP A 365 -55.63 19.06 -13.04
C ASP A 365 -55.99 19.69 -11.68
N THR A 366 -56.49 20.93 -11.71
CA THR A 366 -57.25 21.51 -10.60
C THR A 366 -58.27 22.49 -11.15
N SER A 367 -59.53 22.07 -11.17
CA SER A 367 -60.69 22.92 -11.39
C SER A 367 -61.59 22.92 -10.14
N VAL A 368 -61.79 24.14 -9.61
CA VAL A 368 -63.00 24.71 -8.98
C VAL A 368 -63.58 24.06 -7.71
N GLY A 369 -63.76 24.89 -6.67
CA GLY A 369 -65.03 24.91 -5.90
C GLY A 369 -64.97 24.88 -4.36
N ASP A 370 -64.74 26.06 -3.78
CA ASP A 370 -65.52 26.73 -2.72
C ASP A 370 -65.88 26.08 -1.34
N ALA A 371 -65.85 26.98 -0.34
CA ALA A 371 -66.57 27.05 0.94
C ALA A 371 -66.32 26.07 2.12
N ALA A 372 -65.95 26.68 3.26
CA ALA A 372 -66.02 26.17 4.66
C ALA A 372 -67.49 26.16 5.19
N PRO A 373 -67.82 25.91 6.49
CA PRO A 373 -67.03 25.53 7.68
C PRO A 373 -67.68 24.44 8.60
N GLY A 374 -67.01 24.02 9.69
CA GLY A 374 -67.71 23.69 10.95
C GLY A 374 -67.32 22.40 11.72
N ALA A 375 -66.83 22.62 12.94
CA ALA A 375 -67.16 21.94 14.20
C ALA A 375 -66.63 20.52 14.57
N ARG A 376 -65.83 20.55 15.67
CA ARG A 376 -65.85 19.70 16.89
C ARG A 376 -65.61 18.18 16.78
N SER A 377 -64.57 17.70 17.48
CA SER A 377 -64.69 17.08 18.83
C SER A 377 -63.66 15.94 19.05
N SER A 378 -62.84 16.09 20.12
CA SER A 378 -62.46 15.08 21.15
C SER A 378 -61.86 13.72 20.70
N ARG A 379 -60.73 13.20 21.21
CA ARG A 379 -60.31 12.87 22.59
C ARG A 379 -58.80 12.50 22.53
N HIS A 380 -57.93 12.92 23.46
CA HIS A 380 -57.50 12.16 24.67
C HIS A 380 -57.09 10.71 24.34
N ASP A 381 -55.86 10.22 24.57
CA ASP A 381 -55.07 10.34 25.80
C ASP A 381 -53.54 10.21 25.65
N HIS A 382 -52.86 10.98 26.49
CA HIS A 382 -51.52 10.76 27.04
C HIS A 382 -51.62 9.70 28.14
N ILE A 383 -50.74 8.69 28.17
CA ILE A 383 -50.30 8.06 29.44
C ILE A 383 -48.79 7.85 29.40
N GLU A 384 -48.14 8.58 30.29
CA GLU A 384 -46.77 8.44 30.75
C GLU A 384 -46.78 7.68 32.09
N GLY A 385 -45.72 6.91 32.36
CA GLY A 385 -45.44 6.30 33.66
C GLY A 385 -45.08 4.82 33.56
N LYS A 386 -44.23 4.22 34.38
CA LYS A 386 -43.25 4.66 35.40
C LYS A 386 -42.53 3.36 35.81
N ARG A 387 -41.22 3.44 36.07
CA ARG A 387 -40.38 2.66 37.01
C ARG A 387 -40.95 1.37 37.65
N ASP A 388 -40.18 0.28 37.60
CA ASP A 388 -39.47 -0.31 38.76
C ASP A 388 -39.15 -1.80 38.49
N ARG A 389 -37.85 -2.14 38.45
CA ARG A 389 -37.16 -3.22 39.19
C ARG A 389 -35.78 -3.49 38.62
#